data_AF-A0A948CMI8-F1
#
_entry.id   AF-A0A948CMI8-F1
#
_cell.length_a   1.000
_cell.length_b   1.000
_cell.length_c   1.000
_cell.angle_alpha   90.00
_cell.angle_beta   90.00
_cell.angle_gamma   90.00
#
_symmetry.space_group_name_H-M   'P 1'
#
loop_
_entity.id
_entity.type
_entity.pdbx_description
1 polymer ?
#
loop_
_entity_poly.entity_id
_entity_poly.type
_entity_poly.pdbx_seq_one_letter_code
_entity_poly.pdbx_strand_id
1 'polypeptide(L)'
;MKQFLLLVIFLLASTAQAADDFFSTSPANGLDDSNPQFLPVEEAYQSLLLWNNGALLLSWTAADGYYLYKERFALKANIDGSAAPLRAEFETGKLKQDPNFGETEVYYHNTTITLHDLPTSTFTLSVTSQGCADAGLCYPPQTQHYTVDPQQYTATTAATPMRAGAGNVVTLAGDDNSDRALWLILVFAALGGAILNLMPCVFPVLGLKVLSFTNADDGSPLKHGLIYSLGVVLSFVAVAGLLIALQQAGKAIGWGFQLQTPWFVALLA
;
A
#
# COMPACT_ATOMS: atom_id res chain seq x y z
N MET A 1 29.95 34.62 6.31
CA MET A 1 29.53 33.25 6.69
C MET A 1 28.24 33.22 7.52
N LYS A 2 28.10 34.00 8.60
CA LYS A 2 26.88 34.04 9.44
C LYS A 2 25.60 34.48 8.69
N GLN A 3 25.72 35.42 7.76
CA GLN A 3 24.58 35.89 6.93
C GLN A 3 24.17 34.91 5.83
N PHE A 4 25.10 34.08 5.33
CA PHE A 4 24.78 33.06 4.33
C PHE A 4 24.08 31.85 4.96
N LEU A 5 24.49 31.47 6.18
CA LEU A 5 23.84 30.42 6.98
C LEU A 5 22.39 30.80 7.35
N LEU A 6 22.16 32.07 7.73
CA LEU A 6 20.81 32.57 8.04
C LEU A 6 19.89 32.59 6.82
N LEU A 7 20.42 32.90 5.64
CA LEU A 7 19.65 32.96 4.40
C LEU A 7 19.25 31.56 3.90
N VAL A 8 20.11 30.56 4.10
CA VAL A 8 19.81 29.14 3.79
C VAL A 8 18.79 28.55 4.77
N ILE A 9 18.85 28.89 6.06
CA ILE A 9 17.86 28.45 7.06
C ILE A 9 16.48 29.08 6.79
N PHE A 10 16.43 30.34 6.36
CA PHE A 10 15.17 31.02 6.02
C PHE A 10 14.50 30.46 4.75
N LEU A 11 15.31 30.03 3.76
CA LEU A 11 14.82 29.36 2.55
C LEU A 11 14.30 27.94 2.82
N LEU A 12 14.90 27.20 3.76
CA LEU A 12 14.41 25.87 4.17
C LEU A 12 13.09 25.95 4.96
N ALA A 13 12.93 26.95 5.83
CA ALA A 13 11.71 27.12 6.64
C ALA A 13 10.46 27.46 5.81
N SER A 14 10.62 28.04 4.62
CA SER A 14 9.51 28.45 3.75
C SER A 14 8.87 27.28 2.99
N THR A 15 9.49 26.09 3.00
CA THR A 15 8.97 24.89 2.31
C THR A 15 8.11 23.99 3.21
N ALA A 16 8.02 24.29 4.51
CA ALA A 16 7.35 23.43 5.48
C ALA A 16 5.81 23.59 5.53
N GLN A 17 5.23 24.60 4.86
CA GLN A 17 3.78 24.92 4.95
C GLN A 17 2.94 24.37 3.79
N ALA A 18 3.52 23.59 2.88
CA ALA A 18 2.80 22.99 1.74
C ALA A 18 2.50 21.49 1.89
N ALA A 19 2.64 20.93 3.10
CA ALA A 19 2.47 19.49 3.36
C ALA A 19 1.07 19.11 3.91
N ASP A 20 0.27 20.07 4.39
CA ASP A 20 -1.01 19.75 5.04
C ASP A 20 -2.17 19.48 4.05
N ASP A 21 -2.05 19.86 2.78
CA ASP A 21 -3.11 19.66 1.77
C ASP A 21 -3.02 18.31 1.02
N PHE A 22 -2.06 17.44 1.36
CA PHE A 22 -1.88 16.15 0.65
C PHE A 22 -2.98 15.11 0.98
N PHE A 23 -3.67 15.24 2.12
CA PHE A 23 -4.65 14.25 2.60
C PHE A 23 -6.11 14.71 2.61
N SER A 24 -6.43 15.91 2.11
CA SER A 24 -7.82 16.37 2.05
C SER A 24 -8.51 15.86 0.79
N THR A 25 -9.18 14.71 0.90
CA THR A 25 -10.12 14.20 -0.11
C THR A 25 -11.36 15.08 -0.18
N SER A 26 -11.41 15.99 -1.17
CA SER A 26 -12.67 16.61 -1.61
C SER A 26 -13.23 15.88 -2.84
N PRO A 27 -14.56 15.76 -2.96
CA PRO A 27 -15.21 14.95 -3.98
C PRO A 27 -15.05 15.60 -5.35
N ALA A 28 -14.48 14.87 -6.29
CA ALA A 28 -14.32 15.31 -7.67
C ALA A 28 -15.65 15.18 -8.42
N ASN A 29 -16.33 16.31 -8.63
CA ASN A 29 -17.23 16.47 -9.77
C ASN A 29 -16.39 17.08 -10.90
N GLY A 30 -16.07 16.30 -11.94
CA GLY A 30 -15.31 16.83 -13.08
C GLY A 30 -14.82 15.78 -14.08
N LEU A 31 -15.74 15.38 -14.96
CA LEU A 31 -15.59 14.99 -16.37
C LEU A 31 -14.14 15.03 -16.94
N ASP A 32 -13.45 13.89 -16.98
CA ASP A 32 -12.37 13.63 -17.93
C ASP A 32 -12.23 12.11 -18.18
N ASP A 33 -12.30 11.72 -19.45
CA ASP A 33 -12.86 10.44 -19.92
C ASP A 33 -11.83 9.65 -20.73
N SER A 34 -10.65 9.39 -20.17
CA SER A 34 -9.62 8.61 -20.88
C SER A 34 -8.65 7.79 -20.04
N ASN A 35 -8.80 7.74 -18.72
CA ASN A 35 -8.06 6.78 -17.89
C ASN A 35 -9.00 6.18 -16.84
N PRO A 36 -9.21 4.86 -16.81
CA PRO A 36 -10.14 4.24 -15.87
C PRO A 36 -9.65 4.49 -14.45
N GLN A 37 -10.34 5.37 -13.73
CA GLN A 37 -10.08 5.60 -12.31
C GLN A 37 -10.57 4.37 -11.54
N PHE A 38 -9.63 3.62 -10.96
CA PHE A 38 -9.96 2.45 -10.15
C PHE A 38 -10.49 2.87 -8.79
N LEU A 39 -11.60 2.26 -8.38
CA LEU A 39 -12.20 2.48 -7.07
C LEU A 39 -11.37 1.79 -5.99
N PRO A 40 -11.36 2.31 -4.74
CA PRO A 40 -10.93 1.54 -3.58
C PRO A 40 -11.71 0.23 -3.45
N VAL A 41 -11.10 -0.80 -2.85
CA VAL A 41 -11.70 -2.15 -2.76
C VAL A 41 -13.05 -2.12 -2.03
N GLU A 42 -13.13 -1.32 -0.97
CA GLU A 42 -14.31 -1.17 -0.12
C GLU A 42 -15.46 -0.47 -0.84
N GLU A 43 -15.15 0.35 -1.85
CA GLU A 43 -16.15 1.00 -2.70
C GLU A 43 -16.54 0.10 -3.87
N ALA A 44 -15.57 -0.60 -4.46
CA ALA A 44 -15.76 -1.51 -5.58
C ALA A 44 -16.59 -2.75 -5.20
N TYR A 45 -16.40 -3.25 -3.97
CA TYR A 45 -17.08 -4.44 -3.48
C TYR A 45 -17.62 -4.18 -2.07
N GLN A 46 -18.95 -4.13 -1.97
CA GLN A 46 -19.66 -3.92 -0.72
C GLN A 46 -20.38 -5.20 -0.33
N SER A 47 -20.24 -5.58 0.94
CA SER A 47 -20.81 -6.80 1.50
C SER A 47 -21.68 -6.49 2.69
N LEU A 48 -22.78 -7.23 2.80
CA LEU A 48 -23.75 -7.06 3.85
C LEU A 48 -24.34 -8.41 4.24
N LEU A 49 -24.37 -8.70 5.53
CA LEU A 49 -25.12 -9.83 6.05
C LEU A 49 -26.51 -9.38 6.50
N LEU A 50 -27.52 -10.14 6.09
CA LEU A 50 -28.93 -9.87 6.35
C LEU A 50 -29.63 -11.16 6.75
N TRP A 51 -30.59 -11.06 7.66
CA TRP A 51 -31.51 -12.14 7.97
C TRP A 51 -32.80 -11.96 7.16
N ASN A 52 -33.24 -13.01 6.47
CA ASN A 52 -34.50 -13.02 5.74
C ASN A 52 -35.23 -14.34 6.00
N ASN A 53 -36.43 -14.26 6.58
CA ASN A 53 -37.28 -15.43 6.88
C ASN A 53 -36.53 -16.55 7.64
N GLY A 54 -35.62 -16.17 8.55
CA GLY A 54 -34.81 -17.12 9.34
C GLY A 54 -33.58 -17.70 8.62
N ALA A 55 -33.36 -17.37 7.35
CA ALA A 55 -32.13 -17.69 6.64
C ALA A 55 -31.14 -16.51 6.71
N LEU A 56 -29.85 -16.83 6.83
CA LEU A 56 -28.79 -15.83 6.80
C LEU A 56 -28.28 -15.68 5.36
N LEU A 57 -28.35 -14.47 4.83
CA LEU A 57 -27.96 -14.11 3.48
C LEU A 57 -26.73 -13.21 3.52
N LEU A 58 -25.73 -13.56 2.72
CA LEU A 58 -24.61 -12.68 2.41
C LEU A 58 -24.88 -12.03 1.05
N SER A 59 -25.17 -10.74 1.06
CA SER A 59 -25.38 -9.93 -0.14
C SER A 59 -24.08 -9.22 -0.50
N TRP A 60 -23.63 -9.36 -1.74
CA TRP A 60 -22.54 -8.57 -2.31
C TRP A 60 -23.07 -7.64 -3.39
N THR A 61 -22.52 -6.42 -3.42
CA THR A 61 -22.71 -5.44 -4.48
C THR A 61 -21.36 -5.08 -5.08
N ALA A 62 -21.18 -5.33 -6.36
CA ALA A 62 -20.00 -4.91 -7.12
C ALA A 62 -20.33 -3.65 -7.93
N ALA A 63 -19.42 -2.69 -7.96
CA ALA A 63 -19.55 -1.49 -8.78
C ALA A 63 -19.54 -1.84 -10.28
N ASP A 64 -20.01 -0.91 -11.11
CA ASP A 64 -20.08 -1.12 -12.56
C ASP A 64 -18.68 -1.33 -13.15
N GLY A 65 -18.53 -2.38 -13.96
CA GLY A 65 -17.24 -2.81 -14.51
C GLY A 65 -16.37 -3.63 -13.55
N TYR A 66 -16.89 -3.99 -12.36
CA TYR A 66 -16.22 -4.87 -11.39
C TYR A 66 -16.99 -6.18 -11.22
N TYR A 67 -16.27 -7.26 -10.96
CA TYR A 67 -16.85 -8.60 -10.77
C TYR A 67 -16.10 -9.43 -9.74
N LEU A 68 -16.81 -10.35 -9.09
CA LEU A 68 -16.27 -11.30 -8.11
C LEU A 68 -16.27 -12.73 -8.69
N TYR A 69 -15.22 -13.49 -8.41
CA TYR A 69 -15.13 -14.90 -8.84
C TYR A 69 -15.86 -15.83 -7.88
N LYS A 70 -16.79 -16.64 -8.39
CA LYS A 70 -17.51 -17.65 -7.60
C LYS A 70 -16.57 -18.61 -6.86
N GLU A 71 -15.55 -19.10 -7.56
CA GLU A 71 -14.58 -20.07 -7.02
C GLU A 71 -13.56 -19.47 -6.05
N ARG A 72 -13.56 -18.15 -5.85
CA ARG A 72 -12.68 -17.46 -4.89
C ARG A 72 -13.41 -17.01 -3.64
N PHE A 73 -14.69 -17.36 -3.50
CA PHE A 73 -15.36 -17.25 -2.22
C PHE A 73 -14.92 -18.37 -1.29
N ALA A 74 -14.44 -18.00 -0.10
CA ALA A 74 -14.19 -18.96 0.98
C ALA A 74 -14.89 -18.47 2.24
N LEU A 75 -15.87 -19.24 2.71
CA LEU A 75 -16.64 -18.94 3.90
C LEU A 75 -16.32 -19.96 5.00
N LYS A 76 -15.97 -19.45 6.19
CA LYS A 76 -15.65 -20.29 7.34
C LYS A 76 -16.36 -19.77 8.58
N ALA A 77 -17.06 -20.63 9.29
CA ALA A 77 -17.62 -20.34 10.61
C ALA A 77 -16.67 -20.85 11.70
N ASN A 78 -16.49 -20.06 12.74
CA ASN A 78 -15.64 -20.41 13.87
C ASN A 78 -16.32 -20.06 15.20
N ILE A 79 -16.34 -21.00 16.13
CA ILE A 79 -16.85 -20.84 17.51
C ILE A 79 -15.65 -21.01 18.44
N ASP A 80 -15.29 -19.96 19.19
CA ASP A 80 -14.19 -19.98 20.17
C ASP A 80 -12.87 -20.58 19.66
N GLY A 81 -12.51 -20.33 18.41
CA GLY A 81 -11.31 -20.85 17.75
C GLY A 81 -11.52 -22.17 17.00
N SER A 82 -12.63 -22.87 17.19
CA SER A 82 -12.92 -24.16 16.54
C SER A 82 -13.80 -24.00 15.29
N ALA A 83 -13.46 -24.72 14.21
CA ALA A 83 -14.25 -24.72 12.99
C ALA A 83 -15.63 -25.32 13.22
N ALA A 84 -16.67 -24.63 12.74
CA ALA A 84 -18.05 -25.07 12.80
C ALA A 84 -18.57 -25.40 11.39
N PRO A 85 -19.56 -26.31 11.25
CA PRO A 85 -20.18 -26.57 9.96
C PRO A 85 -20.85 -25.29 9.43
N LEU A 86 -20.72 -25.10 8.13
CA LEU A 86 -21.36 -24.02 7.38
C LEU A 86 -21.47 -24.47 5.93
N ARG A 87 -22.66 -24.36 5.34
CA ARG A 87 -22.87 -24.64 3.92
C ARG A 87 -23.30 -23.36 3.22
N ALA A 88 -22.55 -22.96 2.21
CA ALA A 88 -22.87 -21.80 1.37
C ALA A 88 -23.50 -22.27 0.06
N GLU A 89 -24.69 -21.76 -0.24
CA GLU A 89 -25.38 -21.96 -1.50
C GLU A 89 -25.28 -20.69 -2.34
N PHE A 90 -24.67 -20.83 -3.51
CA PHE A 90 -24.36 -19.74 -4.42
C PHE A 90 -25.39 -19.69 -5.55
N GLU A 91 -25.82 -18.48 -5.91
CA GLU A 91 -26.62 -18.26 -7.13
C GLU A 91 -25.82 -18.59 -8.40
N THR A 92 -26.52 -18.81 -9.52
CA THR A 92 -25.85 -18.98 -10.81
C THR A 92 -25.30 -17.64 -11.30
N GLY A 93 -23.99 -17.58 -11.48
CA GLY A 93 -23.27 -16.45 -12.06
C GLY A 93 -23.16 -16.55 -13.58
N LYS A 94 -22.41 -15.60 -14.15
CA LYS A 94 -22.14 -15.53 -15.59
C LYS A 94 -20.82 -16.23 -15.90
N LEU A 95 -20.79 -17.07 -16.94
CA LEU A 95 -19.53 -17.62 -17.43
C LEU A 95 -18.74 -16.54 -18.17
N LYS A 96 -17.46 -16.40 -17.82
CA LYS A 96 -16.52 -15.44 -18.40
C LYS A 96 -15.21 -16.16 -18.71
N GLN A 97 -14.64 -15.86 -19.87
CA GLN A 97 -13.27 -16.24 -20.19
C GLN A 97 -12.32 -15.16 -19.64
N ASP A 98 -11.59 -15.48 -18.58
CA ASP A 98 -10.60 -14.61 -17.98
C ASP A 98 -9.18 -14.96 -18.50
N PRO A 99 -8.35 -13.96 -18.87
CA PRO A 99 -6.99 -14.23 -19.36
C PRO A 99 -6.07 -14.91 -18.33
N ASN A 100 -6.30 -14.67 -17.04
CA ASN A 100 -5.46 -15.20 -15.96
C ASN A 100 -5.98 -16.53 -15.43
N PHE A 101 -7.31 -16.72 -15.41
CA PHE A 101 -7.95 -17.87 -14.75
C PHE A 101 -8.69 -18.83 -15.71
N GLY A 102 -8.84 -18.48 -16.99
CA GLY A 102 -9.58 -19.30 -17.96
C GLY A 102 -11.09 -19.13 -17.86
N GLU A 103 -11.86 -20.17 -18.20
CA GLU A 103 -13.32 -20.13 -18.10
C GLU A 103 -13.74 -20.21 -16.63
N THR A 104 -14.40 -19.17 -16.14
CA THR A 104 -14.80 -19.06 -14.73
C THR A 104 -16.15 -18.38 -14.59
N GLU A 105 -16.85 -18.71 -13.51
CA GLU A 105 -18.16 -18.14 -13.18
C GLU A 105 -17.98 -16.90 -12.30
N VAL A 106 -18.53 -15.78 -12.75
CA VAL A 106 -18.37 -14.47 -12.11
C VAL A 106 -19.72 -13.81 -11.80
N TYR A 107 -19.72 -12.95 -10.77
CA TYR A 107 -20.87 -12.14 -10.40
C TYR A 107 -20.61 -10.66 -10.65
N TYR A 108 -21.53 -10.03 -11.38
CA TYR A 108 -21.56 -8.59 -11.66
C TYR A 108 -22.74 -7.95 -10.93
N HIS A 109 -22.60 -6.69 -10.54
CA HIS A 109 -23.59 -5.87 -9.83
C HIS A 109 -24.01 -6.42 -8.48
N ASN A 110 -24.72 -7.55 -8.41
CA ASN A 110 -25.15 -8.15 -7.16
C ASN A 110 -25.09 -9.68 -7.19
N THR A 111 -24.92 -10.26 -6.02
CA THR A 111 -25.05 -11.71 -5.80
C THR A 111 -25.47 -11.96 -4.36
N THR A 112 -26.35 -12.95 -4.19
CA THR A 112 -26.76 -13.38 -2.86
C THR A 112 -26.29 -14.80 -2.61
N ILE A 113 -25.66 -15.01 -1.46
CA ILE A 113 -25.21 -16.33 -1.00
C ILE A 113 -26.03 -16.69 0.22
N THR A 114 -26.75 -17.82 0.15
CA THR A 114 -27.56 -18.31 1.27
C THR A 114 -26.72 -19.22 2.15
N LEU A 115 -26.68 -18.93 3.44
CA LEU A 115 -25.93 -19.72 4.42
C LEU A 115 -26.88 -20.66 5.16
N HIS A 116 -26.54 -21.94 5.11
CA HIS A 116 -27.25 -23.04 5.76
C HIS A 116 -26.38 -23.70 6.82
N ASP A 117 -27.01 -24.55 7.64
CA ASP A 117 -26.33 -25.35 8.66
C ASP A 117 -25.56 -24.50 9.68
N LEU A 118 -26.14 -23.35 10.04
CA LEU A 118 -25.54 -22.37 10.94
C LEU A 118 -25.38 -22.95 12.37
N PRO A 119 -24.30 -22.58 13.08
CA PRO A 119 -24.17 -22.85 14.51
C PRO A 119 -25.35 -22.31 15.33
N THR A 120 -25.61 -22.90 16.51
CA THR A 120 -26.66 -22.42 17.41
C THR A 120 -26.17 -21.32 18.37
N SER A 121 -24.87 -21.28 18.66
CA SER A 121 -24.21 -20.26 19.49
C SER A 121 -23.69 -19.12 18.63
N THR A 122 -23.37 -17.98 19.26
CA THR A 122 -22.65 -16.88 18.60
C THR A 122 -21.35 -17.38 17.99
N PHE A 123 -21.07 -16.97 16.76
CA PHE A 123 -19.87 -17.41 16.02
C PHE A 123 -19.28 -16.29 15.18
N THR A 124 -18.02 -16.45 14.79
CA THR A 124 -17.34 -15.56 13.85
C THR A 124 -17.36 -16.16 12.45
N LEU A 125 -17.98 -15.46 11.50
CA LEU A 125 -17.97 -15.79 10.09
C LEU A 125 -16.81 -15.06 9.40
N SER A 126 -15.92 -15.80 8.76
CA SER A 126 -14.87 -15.25 7.90
C SER A 126 -15.28 -15.42 6.45
N VAL A 127 -15.42 -14.32 5.72
CA VAL A 127 -15.81 -14.27 4.32
C VAL A 127 -14.62 -13.75 3.52
N THR A 128 -13.95 -14.64 2.79
CA THR A 128 -12.91 -14.28 1.84
C THR A 128 -13.51 -14.18 0.44
N SER A 129 -13.18 -13.11 -0.29
CA SER A 129 -13.59 -12.92 -1.68
C SER A 129 -12.47 -12.26 -2.51
N GLN A 130 -12.54 -12.41 -3.83
CA GLN A 130 -11.61 -11.78 -4.76
C GLN A 130 -12.34 -11.36 -6.03
N GLY A 131 -12.01 -10.18 -6.55
CA GLY A 131 -12.57 -9.63 -7.77
C GLY A 131 -11.58 -8.87 -8.63
N CYS A 132 -11.99 -8.60 -9.87
CA CYS A 132 -11.25 -7.78 -10.82
C CYS A 132 -12.16 -6.74 -11.48
N ALA A 133 -11.54 -5.70 -12.04
CA ALA A 133 -12.16 -4.74 -12.92
C ALA A 133 -11.96 -5.18 -14.38
N ASP A 134 -12.96 -4.95 -15.23
CA ASP A 134 -12.86 -5.20 -16.68
C ASP A 134 -11.76 -4.37 -17.35
N ALA A 135 -11.33 -3.27 -16.72
CA ALA A 135 -10.17 -2.47 -17.11
C ALA A 135 -8.81 -3.16 -16.85
N GLY A 136 -8.79 -4.42 -16.40
CA GLY A 136 -7.59 -5.27 -16.32
C GLY A 136 -6.86 -5.25 -14.98
N LEU A 137 -7.48 -4.75 -13.92
CA LEU A 137 -6.91 -4.74 -12.57
C LEU A 137 -7.59 -5.79 -11.68
N CYS A 138 -6.81 -6.67 -11.08
CA CYS A 138 -7.29 -7.66 -10.12
C CYS A 138 -6.84 -7.32 -8.71
N TYR A 139 -7.79 -7.27 -7.78
CA TYR A 139 -7.49 -7.00 -6.38
C TYR A 139 -7.02 -8.27 -5.67
N PRO A 140 -6.18 -8.14 -4.62
CA PRO A 140 -5.81 -9.27 -3.79
C PRO A 140 -7.02 -9.77 -2.97
N PRO A 141 -7.08 -11.08 -2.64
CA PRO A 141 -8.16 -11.63 -1.82
C PRO A 141 -8.32 -10.89 -0.48
N GLN A 142 -9.53 -10.44 -0.18
CA GLN A 142 -9.86 -9.77 1.08
C GLN A 142 -10.70 -10.69 1.95
N THR A 143 -10.43 -10.68 3.25
CA THR A 143 -11.22 -11.43 4.24
C THR A 143 -11.88 -10.46 5.19
N GLN A 144 -13.21 -10.51 5.26
CA GLN A 144 -14.02 -9.77 6.21
C GLN A 144 -14.53 -10.71 7.29
N HIS A 145 -14.57 -10.21 8.53
CA HIS A 145 -15.05 -10.97 9.67
C HIS A 145 -16.39 -10.40 10.14
N TYR A 146 -17.33 -11.27 10.47
CA TYR A 146 -18.63 -10.91 11.01
C TYR A 146 -18.87 -11.68 12.29
N THR A 147 -19.41 -11.01 13.31
CA THR A 147 -19.96 -11.68 14.48
C THR A 147 -21.44 -11.89 14.24
N VAL A 148 -21.88 -13.15 14.28
CA VAL A 148 -23.26 -13.54 14.02
C VAL A 148 -23.83 -14.17 15.28
N ASP A 149 -25.00 -13.68 15.71
CA ASP A 149 -25.81 -14.29 16.75
C ASP A 149 -27.13 -14.82 16.16
N PRO A 150 -27.23 -16.15 15.97
CA PRO A 150 -28.42 -16.80 15.41
C PRO A 150 -29.66 -16.74 16.31
N GLN A 151 -29.50 -16.59 17.63
CA GLN A 151 -30.63 -16.52 18.56
C GLN A 151 -31.27 -15.14 18.55
N GLN A 152 -30.46 -14.10 18.32
CA GLN A 152 -30.92 -12.72 18.24
C GLN A 152 -31.18 -12.24 16.81
N TYR A 153 -30.89 -13.06 15.79
CA TYR A 153 -30.93 -12.67 14.38
C TYR A 153 -30.12 -11.39 14.11
N THR A 154 -28.94 -11.29 14.72
CA THR A 154 -28.03 -10.16 14.51
C THR A 154 -26.77 -10.62 13.80
N ALA A 155 -26.28 -9.77 12.90
CA ALA A 155 -25.01 -9.94 12.22
C ALA A 155 -24.33 -8.58 12.14
N THR A 156 -23.15 -8.46 12.74
CA THR A 156 -22.39 -7.22 12.79
C THR A 156 -21.01 -7.47 12.21
N THR A 157 -20.51 -6.55 11.40
CA THR A 157 -19.12 -6.60 10.93
C THR A 157 -18.21 -6.54 12.15
N ALA A 158 -17.48 -7.62 12.40
CA ALA A 158 -16.43 -7.61 13.39
C ALA A 158 -15.35 -6.70 12.83
N ALA A 159 -15.02 -5.62 13.54
CA ALA A 159 -13.85 -4.83 13.22
C ALA A 159 -12.70 -5.82 13.09
N THR A 160 -12.11 -5.90 11.90
CA THR A 160 -10.89 -6.68 11.66
C THR A 160 -9.99 -6.38 12.85
N PRO A 161 -9.48 -7.38 13.62
CA PRO A 161 -8.43 -7.08 14.56
C PRO A 161 -7.37 -6.47 13.68
N MET A 162 -7.21 -5.15 13.77
CA MET A 162 -6.23 -4.41 13.01
C MET A 162 -4.98 -5.14 13.44
N ARG A 163 -4.45 -5.98 12.54
CA ARG A 163 -3.15 -6.58 12.72
C ARG A 163 -2.30 -5.36 12.58
N ALA A 164 -2.12 -4.63 13.69
CA ALA A 164 -1.02 -3.73 13.90
C ALA A 164 0.12 -4.55 13.35
N GLY A 165 0.59 -4.14 12.17
CA GLY A 165 1.63 -4.87 11.48
C GLY A 165 2.66 -5.11 12.57
N ALA A 166 3.02 -6.36 12.79
CA ALA A 166 4.19 -6.67 13.59
C ALA A 166 5.44 -6.21 12.81
N GLY A 167 5.45 -4.97 12.32
CA GLY A 167 6.61 -4.13 12.52
C GLY A 167 6.69 -3.98 14.03
N ASN A 168 7.70 -4.61 14.62
CA ASN A 168 8.06 -4.37 15.99
C ASN A 168 8.24 -2.85 16.17
N VAL A 169 7.18 -2.14 16.54
CA VAL A 169 7.30 -0.86 17.19
C VAL A 169 7.92 -1.18 18.52
N VAL A 170 9.24 -1.09 18.56
CA VAL A 170 10.01 -1.16 19.79
C VAL A 170 9.60 0.07 20.59
N THR A 171 8.54 -0.09 21.39
CA THR A 171 8.16 0.88 22.40
C THR A 171 9.23 0.81 23.47
N LEU A 172 10.26 1.63 23.32
CA LEU A 172 11.30 1.84 24.33
C LEU A 172 10.65 2.62 25.48
N ALA A 173 9.97 1.89 26.37
CA ALA A 173 9.60 2.41 27.68
C ALA A 173 10.91 2.83 28.38
N GLY A 174 11.04 4.12 28.63
CA GLY A 174 12.19 4.69 29.30
C GLY A 174 12.22 4.26 30.77
N ASP A 175 13.31 3.63 31.17
CA ASP A 175 14.00 3.95 32.42
C ASP A 175 15.48 3.52 32.27
N ASP A 176 16.41 4.43 32.58
CA ASP A 176 17.89 4.33 32.47
C ASP A 176 18.54 3.94 31.11
N ASN A 177 17.77 3.55 30.09
CA ASN A 177 18.28 3.09 28.79
C ASN A 177 18.13 4.10 27.64
N SER A 178 17.69 5.35 27.91
CA SER A 178 17.49 6.38 26.88
C SER A 178 18.78 6.71 26.13
N ASP A 179 19.90 6.83 26.85
CA ASP A 179 21.20 7.12 26.26
C ASP A 179 21.70 5.95 25.41
N ARG A 180 21.48 4.70 25.87
CA ARG A 180 21.82 3.50 25.11
C ARG A 180 20.95 3.35 23.87
N ALA A 181 19.66 3.64 23.95
CA ALA A 181 18.74 3.59 22.82
C ALA A 181 19.06 4.66 21.77
N LEU A 182 19.34 5.90 22.20
CA LEU A 182 19.81 6.96 21.32
C LEU A 182 21.12 6.58 20.63
N TRP A 183 22.08 6.04 21.38
CA TRP A 183 23.35 5.59 20.83
C TRP A 183 23.15 4.43 19.84
N LEU A 184 22.25 3.49 20.14
CA LEU A 184 21.91 2.37 19.27
C LEU A 184 21.27 2.86 17.96
N ILE A 185 20.33 3.80 18.02
CA ILE A 185 19.68 4.40 16.84
C ILE A 185 20.71 5.13 15.98
N LEU A 186 21.64 5.87 16.60
CA LEU A 186 22.71 6.59 15.88
C LEU A 186 23.67 5.63 15.17
N VAL A 187 24.00 4.49 15.81
CA VAL A 187 24.80 3.42 15.19
C VAL A 187 24.04 2.77 14.05
N PHE A 188 22.76 2.42 14.21
CA PHE A 188 21.98 1.81 13.14
C PHE A 188 21.75 2.78 11.96
N ALA A 189 21.57 4.07 12.23
CA ALA A 189 21.48 5.10 11.19
C ALA A 189 22.82 5.28 10.46
N ALA A 190 23.94 5.32 11.18
CA ALA A 190 25.28 5.39 10.58
C ALA A 190 25.61 4.14 9.77
N LEU A 191 25.26 2.95 10.29
CA LEU A 191 25.45 1.67 9.62
C LEU A 191 24.58 1.57 8.36
N GLY A 192 23.30 1.97 8.44
CA GLY A 192 22.40 2.01 7.29
C GLY A 192 22.88 3.00 6.21
N GLY A 193 23.33 4.18 6.62
CA GLY A 193 23.94 5.16 5.70
C GLY A 193 25.23 4.66 5.07
N ALA A 194 26.06 3.93 5.82
CA ALA A 194 27.27 3.29 5.30
C ALA A 194 26.93 2.17 4.31
N ILE A 195 25.96 1.30 4.61
CA ILE A 195 25.50 0.21 3.73
C ILE A 195 24.95 0.78 2.41
N LEU A 196 24.16 1.87 2.47
CA LEU A 196 23.66 2.55 1.27
C LEU A 196 24.78 3.17 0.42
N ASN A 197 25.86 3.66 1.05
CA ASN A 197 27.07 4.11 0.33
C ASN A 197 27.93 2.94 -0.19
N LEU A 198 27.86 1.78 0.47
CA LEU A 198 28.60 0.56 0.13
C LEU A 198 27.81 -0.38 -0.79
N MET A 199 26.78 0.12 -1.45
CA MET A 199 26.11 -0.61 -2.52
C MET A 199 27.08 -0.73 -3.71
N PRO A 200 27.26 -1.92 -4.30
CA PRO A 200 28.35 -2.21 -5.26
C PRO A 200 28.35 -1.32 -6.52
N CYS A 201 27.25 -0.63 -6.81
CA CYS A 201 27.08 0.30 -7.92
C CYS A 201 27.74 1.70 -7.72
N VAL A 202 28.14 2.09 -6.50
CA VAL A 202 28.77 3.41 -6.21
C VAL A 202 30.30 3.32 -6.11
N PHE A 203 30.83 2.12 -5.93
CA PHE A 203 32.26 1.83 -5.84
C PHE A 203 33.10 2.37 -7.04
N PRO A 204 32.62 2.32 -8.30
CA PRO A 204 33.36 2.86 -9.45
C PRO A 204 33.60 4.38 -9.38
N VAL A 205 32.65 5.13 -8.81
CA VAL A 205 32.72 6.60 -8.72
C VAL A 205 33.65 7.04 -7.58
N LEU A 206 33.64 6.31 -6.46
CA LEU A 206 34.57 6.54 -5.35
C LEU A 206 36.03 6.28 -5.77
N GLY A 207 36.28 5.22 -6.55
CA GLY A 207 37.62 4.88 -7.04
C GLY A 207 38.24 5.98 -7.92
N LEU A 208 37.46 6.56 -8.85
CA LEU A 208 37.93 7.65 -9.72
C LEU A 208 38.25 8.93 -8.94
N LYS A 209 37.56 9.19 -7.83
CA LYS A 209 37.77 10.39 -7.01
C LYS A 209 38.99 10.30 -6.11
N VAL A 210 39.32 9.11 -5.60
CA VAL A 210 40.55 8.88 -4.82
C VAL A 210 41.79 9.14 -5.69
N LEU A 211 41.77 8.72 -6.96
CA LEU A 211 42.85 8.99 -7.91
C LEU A 211 43.00 10.48 -8.28
N SER A 212 41.91 11.26 -8.20
CA SER A 212 41.94 12.71 -8.42
C SER A 212 42.53 13.48 -7.22
N PHE A 213 42.50 12.92 -6.00
CA PHE A 213 43.08 13.57 -4.81
C PHE A 213 44.58 13.35 -4.69
N THR A 214 45.13 12.27 -5.25
CA THR A 214 46.57 12.01 -5.25
C THR A 214 47.36 12.88 -6.24
N ASN A 215 46.66 13.55 -7.18
CA ASN A 215 47.24 14.46 -8.17
C ASN A 215 46.98 15.95 -7.87
N ALA A 216 46.41 16.29 -6.71
CA ALA A 216 46.07 17.67 -6.36
C ALA A 216 47.27 18.36 -5.68
N ASP A 217 48.13 18.95 -6.50
CA ASP A 217 49.21 19.85 -6.08
C ASP A 217 48.61 21.22 -5.70
N ASP A 218 48.80 21.63 -4.44
CA ASP A 218 48.49 22.92 -3.83
C ASP A 218 47.07 23.52 -3.99
N GLY A 219 46.21 23.26 -3.00
CA GLY A 219 44.98 24.02 -2.78
C GLY A 219 44.05 23.42 -1.72
N SER A 220 43.84 24.13 -0.61
CA SER A 220 43.08 23.72 0.58
C SER A 220 42.01 22.62 0.34
N PRO A 221 42.23 21.37 0.78
CA PRO A 221 41.42 20.19 0.42
C PRO A 221 39.93 20.32 0.84
N LEU A 222 39.65 21.16 1.84
CA LEU A 222 38.30 21.45 2.31
C LEU A 222 37.40 22.12 1.26
N LYS A 223 37.97 22.94 0.36
CA LYS A 223 37.20 23.69 -0.66
C LYS A 223 36.69 22.77 -1.77
N HIS A 224 37.49 21.79 -2.18
CA HIS A 224 37.08 20.78 -3.15
C HIS A 224 36.00 19.84 -2.62
N GLY A 225 36.04 19.52 -1.32
CA GLY A 225 34.97 18.78 -0.64
C GLY A 225 33.66 19.55 -0.63
N LEU A 226 33.70 20.83 -0.23
CA LEU A 226 32.51 21.69 -0.16
C LEU A 226 31.86 21.92 -1.53
N ILE A 227 32.65 22.20 -2.56
CA ILE A 227 32.13 22.41 -3.92
C ILE A 227 31.45 21.14 -4.45
N TYR A 228 32.01 19.98 -4.16
CA TYR A 228 31.40 18.71 -4.55
C TYR A 228 30.10 18.42 -3.80
N SER A 229 30.08 18.56 -2.47
CA SER A 229 28.86 18.34 -1.69
C SER A 229 27.76 19.32 -2.11
N LEU A 230 28.12 20.57 -2.42
CA LEU A 230 27.20 21.56 -2.97
C LEU A 230 26.65 21.11 -4.34
N GLY A 231 27.51 20.60 -5.22
CA GLY A 231 27.10 20.07 -6.52
C GLY A 231 26.15 18.87 -6.42
N VAL A 232 26.40 17.94 -5.50
CA VAL A 232 25.53 16.78 -5.28
C VAL A 232 24.16 17.21 -4.77
N VAL A 233 24.12 18.11 -3.77
CA VAL A 233 22.86 18.64 -3.23
C VAL A 233 22.09 19.41 -4.31
N LEU A 234 22.78 20.23 -5.11
CA LEU A 234 22.16 20.98 -6.21
C LEU A 234 21.56 20.04 -7.25
N SER A 235 22.24 18.96 -7.62
CA SER A 235 21.73 17.97 -8.57
C SER A 235 20.49 17.25 -8.06
N PHE A 236 20.48 16.80 -6.80
CA PHE A 236 19.29 16.18 -6.20
C PHE A 236 18.11 17.15 -6.11
N VAL A 237 18.36 18.41 -5.73
CA VAL A 237 17.31 19.45 -5.69
C VAL A 237 16.80 19.77 -7.10
N ALA A 238 17.68 19.82 -8.10
CA ALA A 238 17.28 20.05 -9.49
C ALA A 238 16.43 18.89 -10.05
N VAL A 239 16.81 17.63 -9.79
CA VAL A 239 16.02 16.46 -10.19
C VAL A 239 14.69 16.43 -9.44
N ALA A 240 14.68 16.66 -8.14
CA ALA A 240 13.44 16.72 -7.36
C ALA A 240 12.53 17.84 -7.84
N GLY A 241 13.06 19.03 -8.09
CA GLY A 241 12.31 20.16 -8.64
C GLY A 241 11.76 19.89 -10.03
N LEU A 242 12.55 19.24 -10.90
CA LEU A 242 12.10 18.80 -12.22
C LEU A 242 10.97 17.78 -12.11
N LEU A 243 11.09 16.79 -11.22
CA LEU A 243 10.04 15.79 -10.98
C LEU A 243 8.76 16.42 -10.44
N ILE A 244 8.86 17.38 -9.51
CA ILE A 244 7.71 18.12 -8.98
C ILE A 244 7.06 18.96 -10.10
N ALA A 245 7.84 19.64 -10.92
CA ALA A 245 7.34 20.44 -12.05
C ALA A 245 6.63 19.55 -13.10
N LEU A 246 7.21 18.40 -13.44
CA LEU A 246 6.60 17.42 -14.34
C LEU A 246 5.32 16.81 -13.74
N GLN A 247 5.28 16.60 -12.43
CA GLN A 247 4.12 16.08 -11.72
C GLN A 247 2.95 17.08 -11.72
N GLN A 248 3.23 18.38 -11.70
CA GLN A 248 2.20 19.42 -11.86
C GLN A 248 1.73 19.54 -13.32
N ALA A 249 2.60 19.27 -14.29
CA ALA A 249 2.26 19.27 -15.72
C ALA A 249 1.54 17.99 -16.19
N GLY A 250 1.59 16.90 -15.42
CA GLY A 250 0.93 15.64 -15.74
C GLY A 250 0.68 14.79 -14.49
N LYS A 251 -0.54 14.85 -13.96
CA LYS A 251 -1.03 13.87 -12.99
C LYS A 251 -0.93 12.47 -13.64
N ALA A 252 -0.24 11.55 -12.96
CA ALA A 252 -0.13 10.13 -13.27
C ALA A 252 0.64 9.76 -14.54
N ILE A 253 1.98 9.88 -14.51
CA ILE A 253 2.78 8.89 -15.24
C ILE A 253 3.09 7.77 -14.24
N GLY A 254 2.43 6.62 -14.40
CA GLY A 254 2.56 5.40 -13.61
C GLY A 254 3.92 4.73 -13.71
N TRP A 255 5.01 5.47 -13.54
CA TRP A 255 6.40 5.00 -13.60
C TRP A 255 6.72 3.87 -12.61
N GLY A 256 5.86 3.61 -11.62
CA GLY A 256 5.98 2.48 -10.70
C GLY A 256 5.34 1.17 -11.17
N PHE A 257 4.42 1.20 -12.16
CA PHE A 257 3.70 0.01 -12.60
C PHE A 257 4.57 -0.88 -13.52
N GLN A 258 5.56 -0.29 -14.19
CA GLN A 258 6.52 -1.01 -15.02
C GLN A 258 7.36 -2.03 -14.21
N LEU A 259 7.69 -1.70 -12.95
CA LEU A 259 8.48 -2.57 -12.06
C LEU A 259 7.69 -3.77 -11.51
N GLN A 260 6.36 -3.79 -11.67
CA GLN A 260 5.54 -4.96 -11.37
C GLN A 260 5.48 -5.95 -12.54
N THR A 261 5.98 -5.59 -13.73
CA THR A 261 5.99 -6.50 -14.89
C THR A 261 7.24 -7.40 -14.87
N PRO A 262 7.09 -8.74 -14.77
CA PRO A 262 8.23 -9.66 -14.62
C PRO A 262 9.24 -9.60 -15.77
N TRP A 263 8.76 -9.32 -16.98
CA TRP A 263 9.60 -9.29 -18.18
C TRP A 263 10.55 -8.08 -18.20
N PHE A 264 10.12 -6.93 -17.66
CA PHE A 264 10.93 -5.71 -17.66
C PHE A 264 12.09 -5.82 -16.66
N VAL A 265 11.87 -6.45 -15.51
CA VAL A 265 12.91 -6.74 -14.51
C VAL A 265 13.92 -7.77 -15.06
N ALA A 266 13.45 -8.79 -15.79
CA ALA A 266 14.31 -9.79 -16.41
C ALA A 266 15.19 -9.23 -17.54
N LEU A 267 14.81 -8.11 -18.17
CA LEU A 267 15.58 -7.44 -19.22
C LEU A 267 16.65 -6.48 -18.64
N LEU A 268 16.47 -6.05 -17.38
CA LEU A 268 17.39 -5.16 -16.66
C LEU A 268 18.39 -5.90 -15.75
N ALA A 269 18.11 -7.15 -15.39
CA ALA A 269 19.00 -8.03 -14.63
C ALA A 269 20.04 -8.72 -15.52
#